data_AF-A0A932N4D9-F1
#
_entry.id   AF-A0A932N4D9-F1
#
_cell.length_a   1.000
_cell.length_b   1.000
_cell.length_c   1.000
_cell.angle_alpha   90.00
_cell.angle_beta   90.00
_cell.angle_gamma   90.00
#
_symmetry.space_group_name_H-M   'P 1'
#
loop_
_entity.id
_entity.type
_entity.pdbx_description
1 polymer ?
#
loop_
_entity_poly.entity_id
_entity_poly.type
_entity_poly.pdbx_seq_one_letter_code
_entity_poly.pdbx_strand_id
1 'polypeptide(L)'
;MSTDPAAPDSADASDGDRELIDEVEDVDETDAVAQSANPVSYFGTEFDVHGLVRRYNERAILVPTFDPAETLPDPNAQPFQRGRVWRRPQQDRFLESLLLGFPVPGIFLVEQPGKKYLVLDGQQRLTTLASFYAGKFRLEAVDASLKGLTYDSLPGDLRRTLDDTFIQAIIIRAPQSVQEYESVYQIFERLNSGGTNLTPHEIRVALYGGELVDTIRELNNNESWRALYGRRSDRLKDQELILRIIALHESSATYYSPLKTFLNDFLGQHRNGEGLNLPRLSAVFAAAAATLEYSIGRRAFRLRTQVNAAILDAVFVAAMERIFASPIEELDPAKWAAAYDGLLKNSRFIDAVTKATANEESVEARLAEARAAFATV
;
A
#
# COMPACT_ATOMS: atom_id res chain seq x y z
N MET A 1 11.19 -57.71 32.96
CA MET A 1 11.49 -58.08 31.55
C MET A 1 10.23 -57.90 30.73
N SER A 2 10.38 -57.80 29.41
CA SER A 2 9.36 -57.38 28.42
C SER A 2 9.04 -55.89 28.45
N THR A 3 9.66 -55.22 27.50
CA THR A 3 9.43 -53.86 27.01
C THR A 3 8.28 -53.84 25.99
N ASP A 4 7.38 -52.86 26.08
CA ASP A 4 6.51 -52.51 24.95
C ASP A 4 7.27 -51.61 23.95
N PRO A 5 7.15 -51.84 22.63
CA PRO A 5 7.73 -50.96 21.63
C PRO A 5 6.82 -49.76 21.34
N ALA A 6 7.40 -48.56 21.27
CA ALA A 6 6.68 -47.34 20.91
C ALA A 6 6.19 -47.40 19.46
N ALA A 7 4.94 -46.99 19.23
CA ALA A 7 4.41 -46.73 17.88
C ALA A 7 4.99 -45.41 17.33
N PRO A 8 5.19 -45.28 16.01
CA PRO A 8 5.87 -44.12 15.42
C PRO A 8 4.98 -42.87 15.37
N ASP A 9 5.62 -41.70 15.45
CA ASP A 9 4.99 -40.39 15.29
C ASP A 9 4.19 -40.30 13.98
N SER A 10 2.90 -40.01 14.11
CA SER A 10 2.09 -39.52 13.00
C SER A 10 2.48 -38.07 12.71
N ALA A 11 3.44 -37.88 11.81
CA ALA A 11 3.72 -36.56 11.23
C ALA A 11 2.46 -36.05 10.51
N ASP A 12 1.76 -35.10 11.13
CA ASP A 12 0.53 -34.54 10.59
C ASP A 12 0.86 -33.67 9.36
N ALA A 13 0.34 -34.09 8.20
CA ALA A 13 0.74 -33.56 6.91
C ALA A 13 -0.15 -32.38 6.50
N SER A 14 0.28 -31.15 6.81
CA SER A 14 -0.36 -29.91 6.30
C SER A 14 0.61 -28.74 6.04
N ASP A 15 1.79 -29.00 5.49
CA ASP A 15 2.66 -27.96 4.87
C ASP A 15 2.61 -28.06 3.32
N GLY A 16 1.41 -28.33 2.79
CA GLY A 16 1.16 -28.64 1.37
C GLY A 16 0.57 -27.48 0.54
N ASP A 17 -0.09 -26.51 1.18
CA ASP A 17 -0.75 -25.38 0.52
C ASP A 17 -0.16 -24.04 0.95
N ARG A 18 1.15 -23.86 0.71
CA ARG A 18 1.67 -22.52 0.44
C ARG A 18 1.34 -22.19 -1.01
N GLU A 19 0.08 -21.84 -1.25
CA GLU A 19 -0.35 -21.29 -2.54
C GLU A 19 0.62 -20.19 -2.96
N LEU A 20 1.06 -20.27 -4.22
CA LEU A 20 2.03 -19.38 -4.82
C LEU A 20 1.62 -17.92 -4.57
N ILE A 21 2.41 -17.24 -3.74
CA ILE A 21 2.42 -15.79 -3.72
C ILE A 21 2.88 -15.40 -5.13
N ASP A 22 2.00 -14.81 -5.93
CA ASP A 22 2.34 -14.20 -7.23
C ASP A 22 3.22 -12.96 -6.94
N GLU A 23 4.46 -13.20 -6.51
CA GLU A 23 5.47 -12.17 -6.30
C GLU A 23 5.75 -11.50 -7.64
N VAL A 24 5.74 -10.17 -7.64
CA VAL A 24 6.11 -9.36 -8.79
C VAL A 24 7.63 -9.26 -8.82
N GLU A 25 8.24 -9.61 -9.95
CA GLU A 25 9.67 -9.42 -10.19
C GLU A 25 9.93 -7.92 -10.44
N ASP A 26 10.40 -7.23 -9.41
CA ASP A 26 10.73 -5.80 -9.41
C ASP A 26 12.21 -5.64 -9.02
N VAL A 27 13.08 -5.66 -10.03
CA VAL A 27 14.53 -5.95 -9.89
C VAL A 27 15.29 -4.94 -9.03
N ASP A 28 14.78 -3.73 -8.86
CA ASP A 28 15.45 -2.62 -8.16
C ASP A 28 14.61 -2.00 -7.02
N GLU A 29 13.76 -2.77 -6.34
CA GLU A 29 12.88 -2.29 -5.24
C GLU A 29 13.63 -1.89 -3.93
N THR A 30 14.93 -1.55 -4.00
CA THR A 30 15.81 -1.37 -2.83
C THR A 30 16.19 0.08 -2.49
N ASP A 31 16.71 0.26 -1.27
CA ASP A 31 16.84 1.53 -0.51
C ASP A 31 17.70 2.63 -1.15
N ALA A 32 17.18 3.31 -2.16
CA ALA A 32 17.71 4.59 -2.60
C ALA A 32 17.54 5.67 -1.51
N VAL A 33 18.64 6.37 -1.21
CA VAL A 33 18.68 7.44 -0.20
C VAL A 33 17.79 8.60 -0.65
N ALA A 34 16.82 8.98 0.18
CA ALA A 34 15.85 10.01 -0.16
C ALA A 34 16.49 11.40 -0.29
N GLN A 35 15.88 12.26 -1.13
CA GLN A 35 16.29 13.65 -1.30
C GLN A 35 16.13 14.46 0.01
N SER A 36 16.74 15.65 0.06
CA SER A 36 16.74 16.50 1.25
C SER A 36 15.32 16.89 1.69
N ALA A 37 14.87 16.30 2.80
CA ALA A 37 13.58 16.64 3.39
C ALA A 37 13.56 18.09 3.89
N ASN A 38 12.48 18.81 3.57
CA ASN A 38 12.18 20.10 4.17
C ASN A 38 11.73 19.93 5.64
N PRO A 39 12.01 20.91 6.53
CA PRO A 39 11.47 20.90 7.89
C PRO A 39 9.94 20.93 7.89
N VAL A 40 9.30 19.98 8.58
CA VAL A 40 7.84 19.99 8.79
C VAL A 40 7.47 20.71 10.08
N SER A 41 6.33 21.40 10.08
CA SER A 41 5.75 21.95 11.31
C SER A 41 5.03 20.85 12.08
N TYR A 42 5.32 20.72 13.38
CA TYR A 42 4.64 19.80 14.29
C TYR A 42 4.46 20.44 15.67
N PHE A 43 3.59 19.85 16.50
CA PHE A 43 3.43 20.21 17.90
C PHE A 43 3.10 18.98 18.75
N GLY A 44 3.44 19.03 20.05
CA GLY A 44 3.07 18.01 21.02
C GLY A 44 1.73 18.31 21.69
N THR A 45 0.98 17.28 22.02
CA THR A 45 -0.20 17.33 22.88
C THR A 45 -0.39 16.00 23.61
N GLU A 46 -1.40 15.88 24.44
CA GLU A 46 -1.73 14.67 25.21
C GLU A 46 -3.23 14.41 25.13
N PHE A 47 -3.61 13.14 25.01
CA PHE A 47 -5.01 12.71 25.00
C PHE A 47 -5.25 11.74 26.15
N ASP A 48 -6.34 11.94 26.89
CA ASP A 48 -6.89 10.92 27.77
C ASP A 48 -7.29 9.68 26.94
N VAL A 49 -7.08 8.47 27.47
CA VAL A 49 -7.36 7.22 26.75
C VAL A 49 -8.82 7.14 26.30
N HIS A 50 -9.77 7.51 27.18
CA HIS A 50 -11.19 7.50 26.84
C HIS A 50 -11.50 8.47 25.68
N GLY A 51 -10.97 9.69 25.73
CA GLY A 51 -11.06 10.69 24.68
C GLY A 51 -10.36 10.30 23.38
N LEU A 52 -9.29 9.51 23.45
CA LEU A 52 -8.60 8.96 22.28
C LEU A 52 -9.45 7.86 21.60
N VAL A 53 -10.01 6.94 22.38
CA VAL A 53 -10.97 5.92 21.92
C VAL A 53 -12.22 6.56 21.32
N ARG A 54 -12.77 7.58 21.97
CA ARG A 54 -13.93 8.32 21.48
C ARG A 54 -13.64 8.94 20.10
N ARG A 55 -12.52 9.65 19.95
CA ARG A 55 -12.11 10.25 18.66
C ARG A 55 -11.85 9.22 17.57
N TYR A 56 -11.35 8.04 17.92
CA TYR A 56 -11.21 6.93 16.97
C TYR A 56 -12.57 6.39 16.50
N ASN A 57 -13.48 6.11 17.44
CA ASN A 57 -14.83 5.62 17.15
C ASN A 57 -15.67 6.66 16.36
N GLU A 58 -15.52 7.94 16.66
CA GLU A 58 -16.11 9.08 15.93
C GLU A 58 -15.44 9.35 14.57
N ARG A 59 -14.41 8.59 14.18
CA ARG A 59 -13.62 8.78 12.94
C ARG A 59 -12.95 10.16 12.82
N ALA A 60 -12.66 10.80 13.96
CA ALA A 60 -11.84 12.00 14.06
C ALA A 60 -10.33 11.67 14.09
N ILE A 61 -9.95 10.49 14.59
CA ILE A 61 -8.63 9.91 14.40
C ILE A 61 -8.78 8.67 13.51
N LEU A 62 -8.19 8.74 12.33
CA LEU A 62 -8.24 7.75 11.28
C LEU A 62 -7.03 6.83 11.39
N VAL A 63 -7.32 5.55 11.61
CA VAL A 63 -6.38 4.46 11.36
C VAL A 63 -6.71 3.91 9.97
N PRO A 64 -5.74 3.75 9.08
CA PRO A 64 -5.90 2.94 7.86
C PRO A 64 -6.62 1.56 8.13
N THR A 65 -7.77 1.17 7.47
CA THR A 65 -8.53 -0.17 7.36
C THR A 65 -8.66 -0.99 5.96
N PHE A 66 -7.81 -1.98 5.49
CA PHE A 66 -7.49 -2.40 4.05
C PHE A 66 -8.59 -3.30 3.46
N ASP A 67 -9.80 -3.03 3.87
CA ASP A 67 -10.95 -3.75 3.44
C ASP A 67 -11.60 -2.97 2.30
N PRO A 68 -11.72 -3.55 1.09
CA PRO A 68 -12.52 -2.96 0.02
C PRO A 68 -14.00 -2.70 0.43
N ALA A 69 -14.48 -3.22 1.56
CA ALA A 69 -15.86 -3.11 2.02
C ALA A 69 -16.16 -2.00 3.06
N GLU A 70 -15.17 -1.36 3.69
CA GLU A 70 -15.45 -0.27 4.65
C GLU A 70 -15.60 1.09 3.97
N THR A 71 -16.82 1.49 3.56
CA THR A 71 -17.05 2.89 3.15
C THR A 71 -16.86 3.86 4.32
N LEU A 72 -15.78 4.64 4.30
CA LEU A 72 -15.56 5.74 5.24
C LEU A 72 -16.44 6.96 4.86
N PRO A 73 -16.88 7.81 5.82
CA PRO A 73 -17.77 8.95 5.55
C PRO A 73 -17.09 10.16 4.91
N ASP A 74 -15.84 10.00 4.46
CA ASP A 74 -15.06 11.03 3.78
C ASP A 74 -14.69 10.47 2.41
N PRO A 75 -15.06 11.12 1.29
CA PRO A 75 -14.67 10.65 -0.03
C PRO A 75 -13.16 10.52 -0.21
N ASN A 76 -12.35 11.23 0.59
CA ASN A 76 -10.90 11.26 0.50
C ASN A 76 -10.18 10.45 1.60
N ALA A 77 -10.89 9.98 2.64
CA ALA A 77 -10.29 9.09 3.62
C ALA A 77 -10.57 7.66 3.21
N GLN A 78 -9.52 6.98 2.77
CA GLN A 78 -9.63 5.65 2.19
C GLN A 78 -9.22 4.54 3.20
N PRO A 79 -9.75 3.29 3.06
CA PRO A 79 -9.61 2.26 4.10
C PRO A 79 -8.37 1.34 3.90
N PHE A 80 -7.34 1.34 4.80
CA PHE A 80 -6.01 0.61 4.76
C PHE A 80 -5.23 -0.10 6.01
N GLN A 81 -5.83 -1.00 6.87
CA GLN A 81 -5.39 -1.99 7.93
C GLN A 81 -5.02 -3.36 7.36
N ARG A 82 -3.90 -3.92 7.81
CA ARG A 82 -3.51 -5.32 7.53
C ARG A 82 -4.12 -6.35 8.48
N GLY A 83 -4.15 -7.58 8.01
CA GLY A 83 -4.01 -8.77 8.84
C GLY A 83 -2.62 -8.91 9.50
N ARG A 84 -2.26 -8.03 10.44
CA ARG A 84 -1.26 -8.31 11.49
C ARG A 84 -1.44 -7.41 12.72
N VAL A 85 -2.64 -7.52 13.29
CA VAL A 85 -2.98 -7.01 14.62
C VAL A 85 -1.99 -7.56 15.65
N TRP A 86 -1.61 -6.77 16.65
CA TRP A 86 -0.90 -7.24 17.85
C TRP A 86 -1.52 -8.56 18.34
N ARG A 87 -0.71 -9.59 18.61
CA ARG A 87 -1.21 -10.83 19.23
C ARG A 87 -1.76 -10.48 20.62
N ARG A 88 -2.76 -11.22 21.11
CA ARG A 88 -3.39 -10.93 22.42
C ARG A 88 -2.39 -10.66 23.56
N PRO A 89 -1.28 -11.41 23.74
CA PRO A 89 -0.29 -11.10 24.76
C PRO A 89 0.43 -9.74 24.63
N GLN A 90 0.46 -9.13 23.44
CA GLN A 90 1.00 -7.77 23.24
C GLN A 90 -0.05 -6.71 23.60
N GLN A 91 -1.32 -6.97 23.25
CA GLN A 91 -2.45 -6.12 23.62
C GLN A 91 -2.64 -6.07 25.15
N ASP A 92 -2.62 -7.24 25.77
CA ASP A 92 -2.76 -7.46 27.20
C ASP A 92 -1.69 -6.70 27.99
N ARG A 93 -0.41 -6.87 27.64
CA ARG A 93 0.71 -6.15 28.28
C ARG A 93 0.63 -4.63 28.12
N PHE A 94 0.12 -4.14 26.98
CA PHE A 94 -0.06 -2.71 26.78
C PHE A 94 -1.18 -2.14 27.68
N LEU A 95 -2.31 -2.84 27.79
CA LEU A 95 -3.39 -2.47 28.69
C LEU A 95 -2.99 -2.57 30.17
N GLU A 96 -2.25 -3.62 30.53
CA GLU A 96 -1.62 -3.78 31.84
C GLU A 96 -0.69 -2.61 32.17
N SER A 97 0.19 -2.19 31.26
CA SER A 97 1.05 -1.03 31.47
C SER A 97 0.24 0.25 31.79
N LEU A 98 -0.87 0.49 31.10
CA LEU A 98 -1.76 1.63 31.38
C LEU A 98 -2.44 1.48 32.76
N LEU A 99 -2.97 0.30 33.07
CA LEU A 99 -3.64 0.00 34.34
C LEU A 99 -2.69 0.09 35.55
N LEU A 100 -1.39 -0.17 35.36
CA LEU A 100 -0.33 -0.01 36.35
C LEU A 100 0.27 1.40 36.39
N GLY A 101 -0.17 2.32 35.53
CA GLY A 101 0.36 3.70 35.45
C GLY A 101 1.79 3.78 34.88
N PHE A 102 2.24 2.79 34.13
CA PHE A 102 3.54 2.80 33.48
C PHE A 102 3.53 3.68 32.21
N PRO A 103 4.63 4.40 31.90
CA PRO A 103 4.72 5.19 30.69
C PRO A 103 4.69 4.29 29.46
N VAL A 104 3.76 4.57 28.55
CA VAL A 104 3.71 3.97 27.21
C VAL A 104 4.29 4.95 26.19
N PRO A 105 4.83 4.48 25.04
CA PRO A 105 5.27 5.41 24.01
C PRO A 105 4.07 6.19 23.44
N GLY A 106 4.31 7.41 22.98
CA GLY A 106 3.30 8.27 22.35
C GLY A 106 2.94 7.87 20.92
N ILE A 107 1.88 8.46 20.38
CA ILE A 107 1.39 8.25 19.00
C ILE A 107 1.86 9.38 18.07
N PHE A 108 1.97 9.09 16.77
CA PHE A 108 2.25 10.09 15.74
C PHE A 108 1.04 10.26 14.83
N LEU A 109 0.64 11.51 14.63
CA LEU A 109 -0.53 11.93 13.87
C LEU A 109 -0.15 12.95 12.80
N VAL A 110 -0.86 12.96 11.67
CA VAL A 110 -0.84 14.04 10.67
C VAL A 110 -2.22 14.69 10.62
N GLU A 111 -2.28 16.03 10.70
CA GLU A 111 -3.51 16.79 10.45
C GLU A 111 -4.03 16.51 9.02
N GLN A 112 -5.32 16.18 8.94
CA GLN A 112 -6.07 16.00 7.70
C GLN A 112 -7.11 17.12 7.55
N PRO A 113 -7.67 17.33 6.34
CA PRO A 113 -8.80 18.23 6.14
C PRO A 113 -9.94 18.00 7.14
N GLY A 114 -10.65 19.07 7.50
CA GLY A 114 -11.76 18.99 8.47
C GLY A 114 -11.36 18.71 9.92
N LYS A 115 -10.10 18.96 10.32
CA LYS A 115 -9.57 18.73 11.68
C LYS A 115 -9.64 17.26 12.14
N LYS A 116 -9.56 16.33 11.18
CA LYS A 116 -9.27 14.93 11.44
C LYS A 116 -7.76 14.72 11.56
N TYR A 117 -7.36 13.54 12.03
CA TYR A 117 -5.97 13.12 12.11
C TYR A 117 -5.78 11.76 11.46
N LEU A 118 -4.67 11.54 10.75
CA LEU A 118 -4.24 10.22 10.28
C LEU A 118 -3.14 9.69 11.19
N VAL A 119 -3.24 8.42 11.61
CA VAL A 119 -2.23 7.76 12.44
C VAL A 119 -1.04 7.31 11.58
N LEU A 120 0.16 7.84 11.86
CA LEU A 120 1.43 7.35 11.31
C LEU A 120 2.05 6.27 12.21
N ASP A 121 1.98 6.44 13.53
CA ASP A 121 2.40 5.42 14.48
C ASP A 121 1.42 5.37 15.66
N GLY A 122 1.19 4.17 16.17
CA GLY A 122 0.25 3.91 17.26
C GLY A 122 -1.03 3.19 16.85
N GLN A 123 -1.18 2.80 15.58
CA GLN A 123 -2.33 2.02 15.08
C GLN A 123 -2.70 0.88 16.05
N GLN A 124 -1.72 0.05 16.42
CA GLN A 124 -1.96 -1.13 17.25
C GLN A 124 -2.39 -0.79 18.69
N ARG A 125 -1.88 0.32 19.25
CA ARG A 125 -2.31 0.84 20.56
C ARG A 125 -3.75 1.31 20.48
N LEU A 126 -4.08 2.14 19.50
CA LEU A 126 -5.41 2.72 19.33
C LEU A 126 -6.49 1.66 19.04
N THR A 127 -6.22 0.70 18.15
CA THR A 127 -7.14 -0.40 17.85
C THR A 127 -7.29 -1.37 19.03
N THR A 128 -6.25 -1.54 19.85
CA THR A 128 -6.32 -2.33 21.10
C THR A 128 -7.24 -1.66 22.11
N LEU A 129 -7.05 -0.37 22.39
CA LEU A 129 -7.92 0.41 23.28
C LEU A 129 -9.37 0.32 22.81
N ALA A 130 -9.65 0.67 21.56
CA ALA A 130 -11.01 0.64 21.01
C ALA A 130 -11.65 -0.75 21.07
N SER A 131 -10.88 -1.82 20.84
CA SER A 131 -11.36 -3.19 20.95
C SER A 131 -11.66 -3.62 22.39
N PHE A 132 -10.88 -3.15 23.37
CA PHE A 132 -11.09 -3.46 24.78
C PHE A 132 -12.30 -2.70 25.36
N TYR A 133 -12.41 -1.40 25.05
CA TYR A 133 -13.58 -0.57 25.38
C TYR A 133 -14.88 -1.11 24.76
N ALA A 134 -14.80 -1.68 23.55
CA ALA A 134 -15.93 -2.35 22.90
C ALA A 134 -16.16 -3.81 23.40
N GLY A 135 -15.53 -4.24 24.49
CA GLY A 135 -15.73 -5.56 25.10
C GLY A 135 -15.30 -6.76 24.23
N LYS A 136 -14.53 -6.54 23.15
CA LYS A 136 -14.19 -7.59 22.16
C LYS A 136 -13.23 -8.67 22.69
N PHE A 137 -12.65 -8.48 23.87
CA PHE A 137 -11.81 -9.46 24.56
C PHE A 137 -11.68 -9.15 26.05
N ARG A 138 -11.11 -10.12 26.78
CA ARG A 138 -10.70 -9.99 28.18
C ARG A 138 -9.18 -10.18 28.30
N LEU A 139 -8.58 -9.61 29.34
CA LEU A 139 -7.15 -9.74 29.61
C LEU A 139 -6.80 -11.18 30.05
N GLU A 140 -5.77 -11.80 29.47
CA GLU A 140 -5.39 -13.20 29.78
C GLU A 140 -3.91 -13.37 30.14
N ALA A 141 -3.03 -12.60 29.49
CA ALA A 141 -1.58 -12.61 29.64
C ALA A 141 -1.08 -11.41 30.48
N VAL A 142 -1.73 -11.21 31.62
CA VAL A 142 -1.50 -10.13 32.61
C VAL A 142 -1.36 -10.74 34.02
N ASP A 143 -1.04 -9.91 35.01
CA ASP A 143 -1.09 -10.26 36.43
C ASP A 143 -2.45 -10.88 36.85
N ALA A 144 -2.40 -11.75 37.86
CA ALA A 144 -3.56 -12.49 38.36
C ALA A 144 -4.71 -11.57 38.84
N SER A 145 -4.42 -10.35 39.29
CA SER A 145 -5.44 -9.36 39.70
C SER A 145 -6.23 -8.75 38.54
N LEU A 146 -5.65 -8.73 37.33
CA LEU A 146 -6.26 -8.16 36.12
C LEU A 146 -6.85 -9.23 35.19
N LYS A 147 -6.51 -10.50 35.42
CA LYS A 147 -6.87 -11.61 34.53
C LYS A 147 -8.38 -11.88 34.48
N GLY A 148 -8.88 -12.14 33.28
CA GLY A 148 -10.30 -12.39 32.98
C GLY A 148 -11.15 -11.13 32.85
N LEU A 149 -10.60 -9.95 33.17
CA LEU A 149 -11.34 -8.69 33.14
C LEU A 149 -11.52 -8.15 31.71
N THR A 150 -12.70 -7.59 31.48
CA THR A 150 -13.08 -6.74 30.34
C THR A 150 -13.21 -5.29 30.82
N TYR A 151 -13.29 -4.31 29.92
CA TYR A 151 -13.54 -2.92 30.32
C TYR A 151 -14.77 -2.77 31.23
N ASP A 152 -15.88 -3.43 30.86
CA ASP A 152 -17.14 -3.42 31.60
C ASP A 152 -17.07 -4.08 32.98
N SER A 153 -16.11 -5.01 33.19
CA SER A 153 -15.89 -5.68 34.47
C SER A 153 -14.69 -5.14 35.27
N LEU A 154 -14.01 -4.09 34.80
CA LEU A 154 -12.97 -3.43 35.59
C LEU A 154 -13.56 -2.84 36.89
N PRO A 155 -12.87 -3.01 38.04
CA PRO A 155 -13.09 -2.20 39.24
C PRO A 155 -13.14 -0.69 38.90
N GLY A 156 -14.01 0.05 39.58
CA GLY A 156 -14.30 1.44 39.21
C GLY A 156 -13.11 2.40 39.36
N ASP A 157 -12.17 2.09 40.25
CA ASP A 157 -10.86 2.74 40.36
C ASP A 157 -9.96 2.42 39.16
N LEU A 158 -9.76 1.14 38.83
CA LEU A 158 -8.96 0.74 37.66
C LEU A 158 -9.54 1.26 36.34
N ARG A 159 -10.87 1.35 36.20
CA ARG A 159 -11.51 1.97 35.04
C ARG A 159 -11.15 3.44 34.93
N ARG A 160 -11.25 4.22 36.01
CA ARG A 160 -10.85 5.63 36.03
C ARG A 160 -9.36 5.78 35.73
N THR A 161 -8.50 4.95 36.32
CA THR A 161 -7.06 4.93 36.00
C THR A 161 -6.83 4.74 34.50
N LEU A 162 -7.53 3.80 33.86
CA LEU A 162 -7.42 3.61 32.42
C LEU A 162 -7.96 4.81 31.63
N ASP A 163 -9.18 5.26 31.92
CA ASP A 163 -9.86 6.37 31.22
C ASP A 163 -9.05 7.68 31.28
N ASP A 164 -8.56 8.03 32.48
CA ASP A 164 -7.87 9.29 32.79
C ASP A 164 -6.35 9.25 32.51
N THR A 165 -5.80 8.11 32.08
CA THR A 165 -4.38 8.03 31.67
C THR A 165 -4.15 8.82 30.38
N PHE A 166 -3.10 9.62 30.35
CA PHE A 166 -2.71 10.39 29.17
C PHE A 166 -1.71 9.65 28.29
N ILE A 167 -1.96 9.65 26.97
CA ILE A 167 -1.04 9.20 25.94
C ILE A 167 -0.54 10.44 25.17
N GLN A 168 0.77 10.61 25.10
CA GLN A 168 1.42 11.67 24.34
C GLN A 168 1.16 11.50 22.84
N ALA A 169 0.94 12.62 22.14
CA ALA A 169 0.75 12.65 20.70
C ALA A 169 1.62 13.75 20.07
N ILE A 170 2.37 13.39 19.04
CA ILE A 170 3.03 14.36 18.15
C ILE A 170 2.14 14.53 16.92
N ILE A 171 1.69 15.76 16.70
CA ILE A 171 0.82 16.14 15.57
C ILE A 171 1.64 16.93 14.58
N ILE A 172 1.88 16.33 13.42
CA ILE A 172 2.45 16.99 12.24
C ILE A 172 1.30 17.77 11.55
N ARG A 173 1.57 19.00 11.13
CA ARG A 173 0.58 19.81 10.40
C ARG A 173 0.30 19.25 9.01
N ALA A 174 -0.86 19.59 8.46
CA ALA A 174 -1.27 19.16 7.14
C ALA A 174 -0.27 19.70 6.09
N PRO A 175 0.42 18.84 5.32
CA PRO A 175 1.40 19.29 4.33
C PRO A 175 0.74 20.15 3.25
N GLN A 176 1.41 21.23 2.84
CA GLN A 176 0.92 22.24 1.88
C GLN A 176 1.69 22.21 0.55
N SER A 177 2.73 21.37 0.42
CA SER A 177 3.56 21.25 -0.78
C SER A 177 4.05 19.82 -0.98
N VAL A 178 4.42 19.47 -2.21
CA VAL A 178 5.00 18.15 -2.57
C VAL A 178 6.17 17.79 -1.65
N GLN A 179 7.06 18.77 -1.39
CA GLN A 179 8.23 18.58 -0.53
C GLN A 179 7.86 18.38 0.95
N GLU A 180 6.78 18.98 1.43
CA GLU A 180 6.26 18.68 2.78
C GLU A 180 5.65 17.28 2.84
N TYR A 181 4.91 16.84 1.82
CA TYR A 181 4.40 15.47 1.73
C TYR A 181 5.52 14.43 1.73
N GLU A 182 6.60 14.64 0.95
CA GLU A 182 7.78 13.77 0.96
C GLU A 182 8.47 13.76 2.33
N SER A 183 8.57 14.91 3.02
CA SER A 183 9.08 14.94 4.40
C SER A 183 8.20 14.14 5.38
N VAL A 184 6.87 14.20 5.25
CA VAL A 184 5.94 13.38 6.05
C VAL A 184 6.07 11.89 5.69
N TYR A 185 6.23 11.56 4.40
CA TYR A 185 6.50 10.21 3.93
C TYR A 185 7.78 9.64 4.57
N GLN A 186 8.89 10.39 4.58
CA GLN A 186 10.13 9.96 5.21
C GLN A 186 10.01 9.78 6.73
N ILE A 187 9.20 10.61 7.41
CA ILE A 187 8.91 10.42 8.84
C ILE A 187 8.14 9.11 9.06
N PHE A 188 7.11 8.84 8.25
CA PHE A 188 6.33 7.61 8.35
C PHE A 188 7.18 6.37 8.03
N GLU A 189 7.99 6.40 6.97
CA GLU A 189 8.93 5.34 6.59
C GLU A 189 9.93 5.03 7.72
N ARG A 190 10.51 6.06 8.36
CA ARG A 190 11.42 5.89 9.51
C ARG A 190 10.71 5.35 10.75
N LEU A 191 9.51 5.82 11.08
CA LEU A 191 8.74 5.31 12.23
C LEU A 191 8.30 3.84 12.03
N ASN A 192 7.98 3.45 10.79
CA ASN A 192 7.59 2.07 10.45
C ASN A 192 8.73 1.05 10.62
N SER A 193 10.00 1.49 10.61
CA SER A 193 11.19 0.61 10.58
C SER A 193 11.36 -0.33 11.78
N GLY A 194 10.66 -0.08 12.90
CA GLY A 194 10.73 -0.90 14.11
C GLY A 194 9.85 -2.17 14.11
N GLY A 195 9.18 -2.50 13.00
CA GLY A 195 8.18 -3.56 12.95
C GLY A 195 8.00 -4.22 11.58
N THR A 196 6.76 -4.59 11.24
CA THR A 196 6.44 -5.06 9.87
C THR A 196 6.19 -3.85 8.99
N ASN A 197 7.21 -3.38 8.28
CA ASN A 197 7.17 -2.17 7.44
C ASN A 197 5.98 -2.17 6.47
N LEU A 198 5.32 -1.03 6.29
CA LEU A 198 4.45 -0.75 5.14
C LEU A 198 5.30 -0.76 3.85
N THR A 199 4.75 -1.22 2.71
CA THR A 199 5.38 -0.98 1.40
C THR A 199 5.35 0.52 1.09
N PRO A 200 6.22 1.01 0.20
CA PRO A 200 6.14 2.39 -0.28
C PRO A 200 4.75 2.77 -0.78
N HIS A 201 4.06 1.89 -1.51
CA HIS A 201 2.70 2.16 -1.97
C HIS A 201 1.66 2.12 -0.84
N GLU A 202 1.75 1.22 0.15
CA GLU A 202 0.89 1.27 1.36
C GLU A 202 1.04 2.61 2.12
N ILE A 203 2.25 3.18 2.21
CA ILE A 203 2.49 4.51 2.79
C ILE A 203 1.88 5.61 1.90
N ARG A 204 2.16 5.58 0.59
CA ARG A 204 1.64 6.57 -0.36
C ARG A 204 0.13 6.67 -0.32
N VAL A 205 -0.52 5.52 -0.37
CA VAL A 205 -1.98 5.39 -0.39
C VAL A 205 -2.63 5.93 0.90
N ALA A 206 -1.94 5.88 2.03
CA ALA A 206 -2.39 6.52 3.27
C ALA A 206 -2.16 8.05 3.30
N LEU A 207 -1.05 8.56 2.75
CA LEU A 207 -0.68 9.98 2.80
C LEU A 207 -1.29 10.84 1.66
N TYR A 208 -1.28 10.31 0.44
CA TYR A 208 -1.70 10.98 -0.80
C TYR A 208 -3.12 10.57 -1.25
N GLY A 209 -3.96 10.03 -0.34
CA GLY A 209 -5.35 9.66 -0.66
C GLY A 209 -6.15 10.83 -1.26
N GLY A 210 -6.87 10.58 -2.35
CA GLY A 210 -7.56 11.59 -3.17
C GLY A 210 -7.94 11.00 -4.54
N GLU A 211 -8.54 11.81 -5.42
CA GLU A 211 -9.19 11.33 -6.66
C GLU A 211 -8.29 10.45 -7.56
N LEU A 212 -6.98 10.70 -7.62
CA LEU A 212 -6.06 9.86 -8.39
C LEU A 212 -5.88 8.46 -7.76
N VAL A 213 -5.80 8.36 -6.43
CA VAL A 213 -5.71 7.07 -5.73
C VAL A 213 -7.03 6.32 -5.79
N ASP A 214 -8.17 7.01 -5.74
CA ASP A 214 -9.48 6.39 -5.97
C ASP A 214 -9.60 5.87 -7.42
N THR A 215 -9.16 6.65 -8.42
CA THR A 215 -9.08 6.21 -9.82
C THR A 215 -8.20 4.97 -9.98
N ILE A 216 -7.04 4.92 -9.32
CA ILE A 216 -6.16 3.74 -9.32
C ILE A 216 -6.88 2.51 -8.74
N ARG A 217 -7.65 2.67 -7.65
CA ARG A 217 -8.46 1.58 -7.08
C ARG A 217 -9.56 1.12 -8.04
N GLU A 218 -10.26 2.04 -8.69
CA GLU A 218 -11.31 1.72 -9.68
C GLU A 218 -10.73 0.94 -10.86
N LEU A 219 -9.61 1.40 -11.42
CA LEU A 219 -8.87 0.68 -12.47
C LEU A 219 -8.40 -0.70 -12.03
N ASN A 220 -8.06 -0.86 -10.74
CA ASN A 220 -7.71 -2.16 -10.17
C ASN A 220 -8.88 -3.18 -10.11
N ASN A 221 -10.10 -2.77 -10.48
CA ASN A 221 -11.26 -3.65 -10.64
C ASN A 221 -11.61 -3.94 -12.11
N ASN A 222 -10.92 -3.35 -13.10
CA ASN A 222 -11.14 -3.63 -14.52
C ASN A 222 -10.88 -5.12 -14.85
N GLU A 223 -11.83 -5.78 -15.52
CA GLU A 223 -11.79 -7.24 -15.76
C GLU A 223 -10.54 -7.68 -16.54
N SER A 224 -10.21 -6.99 -17.64
CA SER A 224 -9.02 -7.29 -18.44
C SER A 224 -7.72 -7.09 -17.67
N TRP A 225 -7.63 -6.06 -16.83
CA TRP A 225 -6.51 -5.89 -15.90
C TRP A 225 -6.41 -7.03 -14.88
N ARG A 226 -7.54 -7.55 -14.38
CA ARG A 226 -7.55 -8.74 -13.50
C ARG A 226 -7.16 -10.02 -14.25
N ALA A 227 -7.55 -10.18 -15.51
CA ALA A 227 -7.12 -11.31 -16.34
C ALA A 227 -5.61 -11.28 -16.65
N LEU A 228 -5.07 -10.09 -16.91
CA LEU A 228 -3.64 -9.89 -17.15
C LEU A 228 -2.79 -10.02 -15.88
N TYR A 229 -3.19 -9.35 -14.78
CA TYR A 229 -2.44 -9.36 -13.52
C TYR A 229 -2.64 -10.68 -12.75
N GLY A 230 -3.88 -10.99 -12.36
CA GLY A 230 -4.24 -12.11 -11.50
C GLY A 230 -5.01 -11.68 -10.23
N ARG A 231 -4.80 -12.42 -9.14
CA ARG A 231 -5.40 -12.16 -7.81
C ARG A 231 -4.99 -10.78 -7.29
N ARG A 232 -5.88 -10.10 -6.56
CA ARG A 232 -5.58 -8.83 -5.86
C ARG A 232 -4.39 -9.01 -4.90
N SER A 233 -3.51 -8.01 -4.85
CA SER A 233 -2.36 -8.03 -3.94
C SER A 233 -2.77 -7.59 -2.53
N ASP A 234 -2.53 -8.44 -1.53
CA ASP A 234 -2.74 -8.12 -0.10
C ASP A 234 -1.83 -6.97 0.41
N ARG A 235 -0.89 -6.51 -0.43
CA ARG A 235 0.09 -5.44 -0.16
C ARG A 235 0.02 -4.30 -1.18
N LEU A 236 -1.08 -4.23 -1.94
CA LEU A 236 -1.37 -3.22 -2.97
C LEU A 236 -0.35 -3.13 -4.12
N LYS A 237 0.45 -4.19 -4.39
CA LYS A 237 1.44 -4.16 -5.48
C LYS A 237 0.77 -4.04 -6.87
N ASP A 238 -0.46 -4.51 -7.00
CA ASP A 238 -1.28 -4.32 -8.21
C ASP A 238 -1.66 -2.85 -8.43
N GLN A 239 -2.01 -2.13 -7.37
CA GLN A 239 -2.29 -0.69 -7.43
C GLN A 239 -1.02 0.13 -7.65
N GLU A 240 0.12 -0.30 -7.11
CA GLU A 240 1.42 0.34 -7.39
C GLU A 240 1.80 0.24 -8.87
N LEU A 241 1.52 -0.90 -9.52
CA LEU A 241 1.80 -1.07 -10.94
C LEU A 241 0.88 -0.20 -11.82
N ILE A 242 -0.39 0.00 -11.45
CA ILE A 242 -1.26 0.99 -12.12
C ILE A 242 -0.71 2.41 -11.93
N LEU A 243 -0.26 2.77 -10.72
CA LEU A 243 0.39 4.07 -10.47
C LEU A 243 1.64 4.25 -11.35
N ARG A 244 2.48 3.23 -11.49
CA ARG A 244 3.66 3.25 -12.38
C ARG A 244 3.27 3.47 -13.84
N ILE A 245 2.25 2.75 -14.34
CA ILE A 245 1.72 2.93 -15.70
C ILE A 245 1.29 4.39 -15.92
N ILE A 246 0.45 4.94 -15.03
CA ILE A 246 -0.07 6.31 -15.18
C ILE A 246 1.07 7.34 -15.11
N ALA A 247 1.97 7.21 -14.12
CA ALA A 247 3.07 8.15 -13.93
C ALA A 247 4.09 8.13 -15.09
N LEU A 248 4.37 6.96 -15.67
CA LEU A 248 5.25 6.83 -16.83
C LEU A 248 4.55 7.25 -18.14
N HIS A 249 3.25 7.03 -18.29
CA HIS A 249 2.49 7.55 -19.44
C HIS A 249 2.50 9.09 -19.46
N GLU A 250 2.16 9.73 -18.34
CA GLU A 250 2.01 11.19 -18.27
C GLU A 250 3.34 11.94 -18.11
N SER A 251 4.35 11.31 -17.46
CA SER A 251 5.57 12.03 -17.02
C SER A 251 6.89 11.29 -17.28
N SER A 252 6.95 10.28 -18.17
CA SER A 252 8.21 9.60 -18.52
C SER A 252 9.30 10.53 -19.08
N ALA A 253 8.92 11.61 -19.77
CA ALA A 253 9.87 12.60 -20.29
C ALA A 253 10.62 13.38 -19.20
N THR A 254 10.12 13.37 -17.96
CA THR A 254 10.74 13.96 -16.78
C THR A 254 10.99 12.92 -15.69
N TYR A 255 11.12 11.65 -16.07
CA TYR A 255 11.47 10.58 -15.14
C TYR A 255 12.86 10.81 -14.54
N TYR A 256 13.02 10.47 -13.27
CA TYR A 256 14.29 10.47 -12.57
C TYR A 256 14.34 9.33 -11.54
N SER A 257 15.54 8.85 -11.25
CA SER A 257 15.80 7.82 -10.24
C SER A 257 15.97 8.48 -8.85
N PRO A 258 15.43 7.87 -7.76
CA PRO A 258 14.76 6.59 -7.72
C PRO A 258 13.26 6.66 -8.05
N LEU A 259 12.75 5.61 -8.70
CA LEU A 259 11.33 5.39 -8.94
C LEU A 259 10.48 5.64 -7.69
N LYS A 260 10.98 5.27 -6.49
CA LYS A 260 10.28 5.50 -5.21
C LYS A 260 9.85 6.96 -5.04
N THR A 261 10.78 7.90 -5.25
CA THR A 261 10.57 9.35 -5.09
C THR A 261 9.81 9.93 -6.27
N PHE A 262 10.08 9.49 -7.51
CA PHE A 262 9.30 9.89 -8.68
C PHE A 262 7.79 9.62 -8.50
N LEU A 263 7.41 8.45 -7.96
CA LEU A 263 6.00 8.12 -7.67
C LEU A 263 5.43 8.89 -6.47
N ASN A 264 6.26 9.30 -5.50
CA ASN A 264 5.84 10.16 -4.40
C ASN A 264 5.52 11.57 -4.92
N ASP A 265 6.44 12.13 -5.72
CA ASP A 265 6.27 13.44 -6.36
C ASP A 265 5.06 13.47 -7.29
N PHE A 266 4.86 12.44 -8.11
CA PHE A 266 3.71 12.32 -9.00
C PHE A 266 2.38 12.36 -8.22
N LEU A 267 2.25 11.58 -7.15
CA LEU A 267 1.07 11.64 -6.28
C LEU A 267 0.93 12.97 -5.51
N GLY A 268 2.04 13.60 -5.13
CA GLY A 268 2.04 14.90 -4.49
C GLY A 268 1.58 16.03 -5.43
N GLN A 269 1.88 15.92 -6.72
CA GLN A 269 1.50 16.89 -7.76
C GLN A 269 0.07 16.69 -8.27
N HIS A 270 -0.41 15.45 -8.32
CA HIS A 270 -1.66 15.07 -8.99
C HIS A 270 -2.70 14.42 -8.05
N ARG A 271 -2.62 14.68 -6.74
CA ARG A 271 -3.40 14.04 -5.67
C ARG A 271 -4.90 13.95 -5.97
N ASN A 272 -5.48 15.03 -6.48
CA ASN A 272 -6.88 15.17 -6.85
C ASN A 272 -7.03 15.34 -8.38
N GLY A 273 -6.12 14.74 -9.17
CA GLY A 273 -6.14 14.83 -10.63
C GLY A 273 -5.67 16.16 -11.22
N GLU A 274 -5.00 17.03 -10.44
CA GLU A 274 -4.51 18.32 -10.92
C GLU A 274 -3.63 18.17 -12.16
N GLY A 275 -3.99 18.78 -13.28
CA GLY A 275 -3.24 18.67 -14.54
C GLY A 275 -3.41 17.35 -15.30
N LEU A 276 -4.14 16.38 -14.76
CA LEU A 276 -4.47 15.11 -15.43
C LEU A 276 -5.91 15.12 -15.98
N ASN A 277 -6.19 14.23 -16.92
CA ASN A 277 -7.56 13.93 -17.37
C ASN A 277 -7.93 12.52 -16.93
N LEU A 278 -8.34 12.37 -15.66
CA LEU A 278 -8.65 11.07 -15.05
C LEU A 278 -9.69 10.25 -15.86
N PRO A 279 -10.81 10.81 -16.37
CA PRO A 279 -11.74 10.05 -17.21
C PRO A 279 -11.12 9.52 -18.50
N ARG A 280 -10.26 10.31 -19.16
CA ARG A 280 -9.55 9.88 -20.38
C ARG A 280 -8.50 8.83 -20.07
N LEU A 281 -7.71 9.01 -19.01
CA LEU A 281 -6.74 8.02 -18.53
C LEU A 281 -7.43 6.69 -18.26
N SER A 282 -8.57 6.70 -17.57
CA SER A 282 -9.33 5.49 -17.26
C SER A 282 -9.85 4.78 -18.51
N ALA A 283 -10.38 5.53 -19.49
CA ALA A 283 -10.85 4.96 -20.75
C ALA A 283 -9.70 4.35 -21.57
N VAL A 284 -8.56 5.04 -21.67
CA VAL A 284 -7.38 4.56 -22.41
C VAL A 284 -6.73 3.36 -21.71
N PHE A 285 -6.65 3.36 -20.38
CA PHE A 285 -6.19 2.22 -19.60
C PHE A 285 -7.08 0.99 -19.83
N ALA A 286 -8.40 1.14 -19.77
CA ALA A 286 -9.34 0.03 -19.99
C ALA A 286 -9.24 -0.54 -21.41
N ALA A 287 -9.11 0.33 -22.43
CA ALA A 287 -8.91 -0.09 -23.81
C ALA A 287 -7.56 -0.80 -24.02
N ALA A 288 -6.48 -0.33 -23.39
CA ALA A 288 -5.17 -0.97 -23.42
C ALA A 288 -5.20 -2.34 -22.73
N ALA A 289 -5.83 -2.44 -21.55
CA ALA A 289 -6.01 -3.71 -20.85
C ALA A 289 -6.75 -4.74 -21.72
N ALA A 290 -7.90 -4.37 -22.30
CA ALA A 290 -8.66 -5.26 -23.18
C ALA A 290 -7.89 -5.67 -24.44
N THR A 291 -7.16 -4.74 -25.06
CA THR A 291 -6.34 -5.01 -26.26
C THR A 291 -5.21 -5.99 -25.96
N LEU A 292 -4.49 -5.80 -24.85
CA LEU A 292 -3.39 -6.66 -24.41
C LEU A 292 -3.91 -8.04 -23.95
N GLU A 293 -5.03 -8.09 -23.24
CA GLU A 293 -5.69 -9.34 -22.84
C GLU A 293 -6.08 -10.18 -24.06
N TYR A 294 -6.82 -9.58 -25.00
CA TYR A 294 -7.33 -10.29 -26.17
C TYR A 294 -6.22 -10.72 -27.14
N SER A 295 -5.19 -9.90 -27.30
CA SER A 295 -4.14 -10.14 -28.31
C SER A 295 -2.95 -10.96 -27.81
N ILE A 296 -2.59 -10.82 -26.53
CA ILE A 296 -1.38 -11.42 -25.95
C ILE A 296 -1.73 -12.33 -24.77
N GLY A 297 -2.72 -11.96 -23.96
CA GLY A 297 -3.17 -12.70 -22.79
C GLY A 297 -2.20 -12.61 -21.60
N ARG A 298 -2.37 -13.50 -20.61
CA ARG A 298 -1.65 -13.47 -19.32
C ARG A 298 -0.11 -13.46 -19.43
N ARG A 299 0.47 -13.83 -20.59
CA ARG A 299 1.91 -13.76 -20.86
C ARG A 299 2.45 -12.33 -21.08
N ALA A 300 1.59 -11.34 -21.34
CA ALA A 300 2.00 -9.98 -21.76
C ALA A 300 3.04 -9.32 -20.84
N PHE A 301 3.01 -9.65 -19.54
CA PHE A 301 3.90 -9.07 -18.53
C PHE A 301 4.83 -10.12 -17.88
N ARG A 302 5.05 -11.28 -18.52
CA ARG A 302 5.72 -12.43 -17.89
C ARG A 302 6.76 -13.05 -18.82
N LEU A 303 8.04 -13.04 -18.40
CA LEU A 303 9.08 -13.89 -19.00
C LEU A 303 8.99 -15.35 -18.51
N ARG A 304 8.37 -15.56 -17.34
CA ARG A 304 8.20 -16.86 -16.68
C ARG A 304 6.78 -16.95 -16.09
N THR A 305 6.66 -17.26 -14.79
CA THR A 305 5.38 -17.33 -14.05
C THR A 305 4.99 -16.00 -13.42
N GLN A 306 5.97 -15.27 -12.88
CA GLN A 306 5.80 -13.99 -12.19
C GLN A 306 5.62 -12.82 -13.17
N VAL A 307 4.92 -11.77 -12.71
CA VAL A 307 4.82 -10.49 -13.42
C VAL A 307 6.15 -9.76 -13.29
N ASN A 308 6.77 -9.39 -14.41
CA ASN A 308 7.94 -8.52 -14.44
C ASN A 308 7.47 -7.06 -14.55
N ALA A 309 7.79 -6.25 -13.54
CA ALA A 309 7.27 -4.88 -13.42
C ALA A 309 7.77 -3.96 -14.56
N ALA A 310 9.00 -4.13 -15.02
CA ALA A 310 9.58 -3.31 -16.08
C ALA A 310 8.96 -3.61 -17.46
N ILE A 311 8.68 -4.87 -17.77
CA ILE A 311 7.91 -5.24 -18.98
C ILE A 311 6.50 -4.68 -18.91
N LEU A 312 5.85 -4.78 -17.74
CA LEU A 312 4.51 -4.27 -17.52
C LEU A 312 4.44 -2.76 -17.77
N ASP A 313 5.33 -1.98 -17.15
CA ASP A 313 5.45 -0.53 -17.39
C ASP A 313 5.54 -0.24 -18.90
N ALA A 314 6.48 -0.89 -19.60
CA ALA A 314 6.80 -0.56 -20.99
C ALA A 314 5.69 -0.93 -21.97
N VAL A 315 5.17 -2.16 -21.86
CA VAL A 315 4.14 -2.70 -22.77
C VAL A 315 2.81 -1.99 -22.57
N PHE A 316 2.44 -1.71 -21.32
CA PHE A 316 1.16 -1.06 -21.03
C PHE A 316 1.17 0.42 -21.45
N VAL A 317 2.25 1.17 -21.15
CA VAL A 317 2.38 2.58 -21.59
C VAL A 317 2.37 2.67 -23.12
N ALA A 318 3.14 1.83 -23.83
CA ALA A 318 3.15 1.83 -25.29
C ALA A 318 1.78 1.46 -25.90
N ALA A 319 1.03 0.55 -25.28
CA ALA A 319 -0.33 0.21 -25.70
C ALA A 319 -1.32 1.38 -25.50
N MET A 320 -1.26 2.05 -24.34
CA MET A 320 -2.06 3.25 -24.05
C MET A 320 -1.77 4.37 -25.05
N GLU A 321 -0.49 4.68 -25.30
CA GLU A 321 -0.08 5.71 -26.27
C GLU A 321 -0.52 5.36 -27.70
N ARG A 322 -0.37 4.10 -28.13
CA ARG A 322 -0.82 3.64 -29.45
C ARG A 322 -2.34 3.82 -29.63
N ILE A 323 -3.14 3.45 -28.63
CA ILE A 323 -4.61 3.59 -28.65
C ILE A 323 -5.04 5.06 -28.60
N PHE A 324 -4.33 5.88 -27.82
CA PHE A 324 -4.57 7.33 -27.72
C PHE A 324 -4.28 8.05 -29.04
N ALA A 325 -3.18 7.70 -29.72
CA ALA A 325 -2.72 8.37 -30.93
C ALA A 325 -3.60 8.08 -32.15
N SER A 326 -4.15 6.87 -32.26
CA SER A 326 -5.10 6.50 -33.31
C SER A 326 -6.06 5.43 -32.78
N PRO A 327 -7.35 5.75 -32.53
CA PRO A 327 -8.34 4.78 -32.10
C PRO A 327 -8.39 3.58 -33.04
N ILE A 328 -8.44 2.37 -32.48
CA ILE A 328 -8.43 1.13 -33.25
C ILE A 328 -9.84 0.91 -33.82
N GLU A 329 -10.02 1.16 -35.12
CA GLU A 329 -11.29 0.89 -35.83
C GLU A 329 -11.56 -0.61 -35.95
N GLU A 330 -10.54 -1.41 -36.24
CA GLU A 330 -10.57 -2.87 -36.26
C GLU A 330 -9.28 -3.41 -35.63
N LEU A 331 -9.42 -4.23 -34.58
CA LEU A 331 -8.29 -4.82 -33.87
C LEU A 331 -7.79 -6.06 -34.58
N ASP A 332 -6.48 -6.12 -34.86
CA ASP A 332 -5.77 -7.28 -35.40
C ASP A 332 -4.89 -7.92 -34.30
N PRO A 333 -5.38 -8.97 -33.61
CA PRO A 333 -4.65 -9.63 -32.53
C PRO A 333 -3.31 -10.22 -32.97
N ALA A 334 -3.22 -10.66 -34.23
CA ALA A 334 -2.03 -11.29 -34.76
C ALA A 334 -0.89 -10.28 -34.94
N LYS A 335 -1.19 -9.04 -35.36
CA LYS A 335 -0.21 -7.95 -35.38
C LYS A 335 0.29 -7.59 -33.98
N TRP A 336 -0.61 -7.41 -33.02
CA TRP A 336 -0.25 -7.09 -31.63
C TRP A 336 0.60 -8.19 -30.99
N ALA A 337 0.24 -9.46 -31.19
CA ALA A 337 1.05 -10.61 -30.76
C ALA A 337 2.42 -10.65 -31.45
N ALA A 338 2.50 -10.40 -32.75
CA ALA A 338 3.75 -10.42 -33.51
C ALA A 338 4.70 -9.27 -33.11
N ALA A 339 4.17 -8.07 -32.86
CA ALA A 339 4.94 -6.94 -32.34
C ALA A 339 5.52 -7.24 -30.95
N TYR A 340 4.71 -7.82 -30.05
CA TYR A 340 5.15 -8.25 -28.74
C TYR A 340 6.23 -9.35 -28.80
N ASP A 341 6.04 -10.37 -29.66
CA ASP A 341 7.02 -11.45 -29.86
C ASP A 341 8.30 -10.96 -30.56
N GLY A 342 8.25 -9.84 -31.27
CA GLY A 342 9.42 -9.11 -31.78
C GLY A 342 10.14 -8.35 -30.67
N LEU A 343 9.39 -7.63 -29.82
CA LEU A 343 9.92 -6.88 -28.68
C LEU A 343 10.68 -7.79 -27.70
N LEU A 344 10.15 -8.97 -27.38
CA LEU A 344 10.83 -9.95 -26.52
C LEU A 344 12.11 -10.56 -27.13
N LYS A 345 12.38 -10.37 -28.43
CA LYS A 345 13.63 -10.78 -29.09
C LYS A 345 14.65 -9.64 -29.18
N ASN A 346 14.26 -8.42 -28.83
CA ASN A 346 15.13 -7.26 -28.85
C ASN A 346 16.04 -7.28 -27.61
N SER A 347 17.34 -7.47 -27.80
CA SER A 347 18.31 -7.56 -26.69
C SER A 347 18.35 -6.28 -25.86
N ARG A 348 18.21 -5.09 -26.47
CA ARG A 348 18.20 -3.80 -25.76
C ARG A 348 16.98 -3.68 -24.85
N PHE A 349 15.81 -4.14 -25.30
CA PHE A 349 14.63 -4.22 -24.45
C PHE A 349 14.82 -5.21 -23.30
N ILE A 350 15.31 -6.42 -23.58
CA ILE A 350 15.53 -7.45 -22.55
C ILE A 350 16.55 -7.00 -21.50
N ASP A 351 17.65 -6.34 -21.88
CA ASP A 351 18.59 -5.75 -20.93
C ASP A 351 17.92 -4.68 -20.04
N ALA A 352 17.16 -3.76 -20.64
CA ALA A 352 16.47 -2.66 -19.95
C ALA A 352 15.30 -3.07 -19.03
N VAL A 353 14.83 -4.32 -19.10
CA VAL A 353 13.79 -4.89 -18.21
C VAL A 353 14.32 -5.99 -17.26
N THR A 354 15.63 -6.27 -17.28
CA THR A 354 16.25 -7.29 -16.41
C THR A 354 17.43 -6.78 -15.58
N LYS A 355 17.95 -5.58 -15.83
CA LYS A 355 19.12 -4.99 -15.14
C LYS A 355 18.90 -3.50 -14.91
N ALA A 356 19.16 -3.01 -13.69
CA ALA A 356 19.12 -1.58 -13.35
C ALA A 356 17.88 -0.85 -13.88
N THR A 357 16.74 -1.54 -13.89
CA THR A 357 15.47 -1.14 -14.49
C THR A 357 14.91 0.16 -13.91
N ALA A 358 15.30 0.55 -12.69
CA ALA A 358 14.92 1.84 -12.12
C ALA A 358 15.81 3.03 -12.57
N ASN A 359 16.91 2.83 -13.30
CA ASN A 359 17.71 3.93 -13.82
C ASN A 359 17.07 4.58 -15.07
N GLU A 360 17.43 5.83 -15.32
CA GLU A 360 16.87 6.68 -16.37
C GLU A 360 17.07 6.07 -17.76
N GLU A 361 18.28 5.57 -18.04
CA GLU A 361 18.62 4.93 -19.33
C GLU A 361 17.76 3.69 -19.61
N SER A 362 17.51 2.84 -18.60
CA SER A 362 16.70 1.63 -18.76
C SER A 362 15.21 1.96 -18.89
N VAL A 363 14.71 2.96 -18.17
CA VAL A 363 13.32 3.44 -18.33
C VAL A 363 13.11 4.04 -19.71
N GLU A 364 14.01 4.92 -20.17
CA GLU A 364 13.97 5.50 -21.52
C GLU A 364 14.05 4.40 -22.59
N ALA A 365 15.03 3.50 -22.50
CA ALA A 365 15.24 2.44 -23.47
C ALA A 365 14.03 1.49 -23.56
N ARG A 366 13.50 0.98 -22.43
CA ARG A 366 12.37 0.04 -22.48
C ARG A 366 11.11 0.67 -23.05
N LEU A 367 10.84 1.94 -22.72
CA LEU A 367 9.71 2.69 -23.27
C LEU A 367 9.90 2.96 -24.76
N ALA A 368 11.09 3.38 -25.19
CA ALA A 368 11.38 3.64 -26.60
C ALA A 368 11.24 2.39 -27.49
N GLU A 369 11.80 1.24 -27.07
CA GLU A 369 11.69 0.00 -27.82
C GLU A 369 10.24 -0.53 -27.84
N ALA A 370 9.49 -0.42 -26.74
CA ALA A 370 8.08 -0.83 -26.70
C ALA A 370 7.20 0.07 -27.58
N ARG A 371 7.38 1.40 -27.51
CA ARG A 371 6.72 2.37 -28.40
C ARG A 371 6.99 2.05 -29.87
N ALA A 372 8.24 1.78 -30.24
CA ALA A 372 8.61 1.41 -31.60
C ALA A 372 7.96 0.11 -32.08
N ALA A 373 7.87 -0.91 -31.21
CA ALA A 373 7.21 -2.17 -31.54
C ALA A 373 5.70 -2.01 -31.82
N PHE A 374 4.99 -1.24 -31.00
CA PHE A 374 3.54 -1.04 -31.13
C PHE A 374 3.14 0.11 -32.07
N ALA A 375 4.08 0.89 -32.62
CA ALA A 375 3.77 2.04 -33.48
C ALA A 375 3.03 1.72 -34.79
N THR A 376 3.01 0.47 -35.24
CA THR A 376 2.51 0.05 -36.57
C THR A 376 1.41 -1.01 -36.55
N VAL A 377 0.97 -1.44 -35.36
CA VAL A 377 -0.10 -2.46 -35.19
C VAL A 377 -1.49 -1.85 -35.19
#